data_AF-A0A151BJ87-F1
#
_entry.id   AF-A0A151BJ87-F1
#
_cell.length_a   1.000
_cell.length_b   1.000
_cell.length_c   1.000
_cell.angle_alpha   90.00
_cell.angle_beta   90.00
_cell.angle_gamma   90.00
#
_symmetry.space_group_name_H-M   'P 1'
#
loop_
_entity.id
_entity.type
_entity.pdbx_description
1 polymer ?
#
loop_
_entity_poly.entity_id
_entity_poly.type
_entity_poly.pdbx_seq_one_letter_code
_entity_poly.pdbx_strand_id
1 'polypeptide(L)'
;MKHAEAIAERLAYLGVTPTTKPEPIFVGESLKEMIERDIKDEEGAIKLYKTIIGAAQKEGDITTARLFTKILEDEEEHHDTFISLLEEI
;
A
#
# COMPACT_ATOMS: atom_id res chain seq x y z
N MET A 1 -9.23 -3.16 0.52
CA MET A 1 -10.04 -2.61 -0.61
C MET A 1 -10.30 -1.12 -0.54
N LYS A 2 -10.49 -0.50 0.64
CA LYS A 2 -10.75 0.96 0.74
C LYS A 2 -9.66 1.82 0.10
N HIS A 3 -8.40 1.42 0.23
CA HIS A 3 -7.27 2.10 -0.42
C HIS A 3 -7.37 2.06 -1.95
N ALA A 4 -7.60 0.86 -2.51
CA ALA A 4 -7.72 0.68 -3.95
C ALA A 4 -8.85 1.54 -4.55
N GLU A 5 -9.99 1.65 -3.87
CA GLU A 5 -11.10 2.52 -4.26
C GLU A 5 -10.69 4.00 -4.23
N ALA A 6 -10.12 4.49 -3.13
CA ALA A 6 -9.70 5.88 -3.02
C ALA A 6 -8.61 6.27 -4.04
N ILE A 7 -7.68 5.35 -4.34
CA ILE A 7 -6.66 5.52 -5.37
C ILE A 7 -7.32 5.55 -6.75
N ALA A 8 -8.28 4.66 -7.03
CA ALA A 8 -9.00 4.63 -8.29
C ALA A 8 -9.81 5.91 -8.54
N GLU A 9 -10.50 6.44 -7.52
CA GLU A 9 -11.17 7.74 -7.58
C GLU A 9 -10.18 8.87 -7.86
N ARG A 10 -9.01 8.84 -7.22
CA ARG A 10 -7.98 9.86 -7.45
C ARG A 10 -7.43 9.81 -8.87
N LEU A 11 -7.18 8.62 -9.42
CA LEU A 11 -6.75 8.43 -10.80
C LEU A 11 -7.82 8.91 -11.79
N ALA A 12 -9.10 8.59 -11.54
CA ALA A 12 -10.21 9.04 -12.37
C ALA A 12 -10.33 10.58 -12.38
N TYR A 13 -10.16 11.23 -11.22
CA TYR A 13 -10.10 12.70 -11.12
C TYR A 13 -8.98 13.31 -11.98
N LEU A 14 -7.83 12.63 -12.08
CA LEU A 14 -6.70 13.05 -12.91
C LEU A 14 -6.86 12.68 -14.39
N GLY A 15 -8.02 12.14 -14.79
CA GLY A 15 -8.32 11.78 -16.18
C GLY A 15 -7.74 10.43 -16.63
N VAL A 16 -7.29 9.60 -15.69
CA VAL A 16 -6.74 8.26 -15.96
C VAL A 16 -7.79 7.19 -15.66
N THR A 17 -7.91 6.18 -16.53
CA THR A 17 -8.75 5.00 -16.26
C THR A 17 -8.00 4.04 -15.32
N PRO A 18 -8.47 3.81 -14.08
CA PRO A 18 -7.82 2.90 -13.15
C PRO A 18 -7.91 1.45 -13.64
N THR A 19 -6.90 0.64 -13.30
CA THR A 19 -6.94 -0.81 -13.55
C THR A 19 -7.86 -1.51 -12.55
N THR A 20 -8.53 -2.57 -13.01
CA THR A 20 -9.30 -3.49 -12.15
C THR A 20 -8.61 -4.86 -12.02
N LYS A 21 -7.42 -5.01 -12.59
CA LYS A 21 -6.66 -6.26 -12.57
C LYS A 21 -5.65 -6.22 -11.43
N PRO A 22 -5.74 -7.11 -10.43
CA PRO A 22 -4.74 -7.21 -9.38
C PRO A 22 -3.45 -7.83 -9.91
N GLU A 23 -2.36 -7.62 -9.17
CA GLU A 23 -1.14 -8.39 -9.36
C GLU A 23 -1.36 -9.88 -8.99
N PRO A 24 -0.50 -10.80 -9.45
CA PRO A 24 -0.59 -12.21 -9.10
C PRO A 24 -0.58 -12.42 -7.58
N ILE A 25 -1.58 -13.14 -7.08
CA ILE A 25 -1.69 -13.46 -5.65
C ILE A 25 -0.71 -14.60 -5.34
N PHE A 26 0.09 -14.42 -4.29
CA PHE A 26 0.89 -15.48 -3.70
C PHE A 26 0.10 -16.14 -2.56
N VAL A 27 0.12 -17.47 -2.51
CA VAL A 27 -0.48 -18.25 -1.41
C VAL A 27 0.62 -19.13 -0.83
N GLY A 28 1.02 -18.84 0.42
CA GLY A 28 2.03 -19.62 1.13
C GLY A 28 1.50 -21.00 1.56
N GLU A 29 2.41 -21.93 1.85
CA GLU A 29 2.06 -23.29 2.29
C GLU A 29 1.88 -23.38 3.82
N SER A 30 2.29 -22.34 4.56
CA SER A 30 2.15 -22.25 6.02
C SER A 30 1.77 -20.83 6.48
N LEU A 31 1.26 -20.72 7.72
CA LEU A 31 0.96 -19.43 8.34
C LEU A 31 2.20 -18.52 8.40
N LYS A 32 3.36 -19.10 8.73
CA LYS A 32 4.63 -18.37 8.78
C LYS A 32 5.01 -17.78 7.42
N GLU A 33 4.92 -18.58 6.36
CA GLU A 33 5.23 -18.11 5.00
C GLU A 33 4.27 -17.02 4.53
N MET A 34 2.99 -17.09 4.92
CA MET A 34 2.02 -16.04 4.61
C MET A 34 2.36 -14.74 5.34
N ILE A 35 2.67 -14.79 6.64
CA ILE A 35 3.05 -13.60 7.41
C ILE A 35 4.36 -12.99 6.89
N GLU A 36 5.38 -13.82 6.60
CA GLU A 36 6.62 -13.34 5.99
C GLU A 36 6.42 -12.72 4.60
N ARG A 37 5.39 -13.17 3.87
CA ARG A 37 4.99 -12.55 2.61
C ARG A 37 4.29 -11.22 2.85
N ASP A 38 3.33 -11.17 3.76
CA ASP A 38 2.59 -9.95 4.09
C ASP A 38 3.55 -8.84 4.52
N ILE A 39 4.54 -9.14 5.37
CA ILE A 39 5.60 -8.18 5.76
C ILE A 39 6.32 -7.60 4.53
N LYS A 40 6.72 -8.44 3.57
CA LYS A 40 7.42 -7.99 2.34
C LYS A 40 6.53 -7.14 1.45
N ASP A 41 5.25 -7.51 1.36
CA ASP A 41 4.28 -6.77 0.56
C ASP A 41 4.03 -5.38 1.19
N GLU A 42 3.95 -5.29 2.53
CA GLU A 42 3.87 -4.00 3.25
C GLU A 42 5.14 -3.15 3.11
N GLU A 43 6.34 -3.75 3.22
CA GLU A 43 7.61 -3.05 2.96
C GLU A 43 7.65 -2.45 1.53
N GLY A 44 7.15 -3.21 0.56
CA GLY A 44 6.99 -2.78 -0.83
C GLY A 44 6.01 -1.60 -0.97
N ALA A 45 4.84 -1.71 -0.34
CA ALA A 45 3.82 -0.67 -0.33
C ALA A 45 4.33 0.63 0.31
N ILE A 46 4.93 0.54 1.50
CA ILE A 46 5.54 1.67 2.23
C ILE A 46 6.55 2.41 1.35
N LYS A 47 7.45 1.68 0.69
CA LYS A 47 8.46 2.26 -0.21
C LYS A 47 7.83 2.94 -1.42
N LEU A 48 6.82 2.31 -2.03
CA LEU A 48 6.10 2.86 -3.16
C LEU A 48 5.36 4.14 -2.77
N TYR A 49 4.62 4.13 -1.65
CA TYR A 49 3.83 5.27 -1.21
C TYR A 49 4.71 6.46 -0.81
N LYS A 50 5.87 6.24 -0.15
CA LYS A 50 6.86 7.29 0.08
C LYS A 50 7.36 7.92 -1.23
N THR A 51 7.55 7.11 -2.27
CA THR A 51 7.92 7.59 -3.62
C THR A 51 6.80 8.43 -4.25
N ILE A 52 5.56 7.97 -4.17
CA ILE A 52 4.38 8.68 -4.71
C ILE A 52 4.16 10.01 -3.98
N ILE A 53 4.27 10.03 -2.65
CA ILE A 53 4.16 11.26 -1.84
C ILE A 53 5.21 12.28 -2.30
N GLY A 54 6.47 11.85 -2.46
CA GLY A 54 7.55 12.71 -2.94
C GLY A 54 7.32 13.25 -4.35
N ALA A 55 6.76 12.46 -5.26
CA ALA A 55 6.39 12.90 -6.60
C ALA A 55 5.24 13.93 -6.56
N ALA A 56 4.16 13.61 -5.85
CA ALA A 56 3.00 14.48 -5.69
C ALA A 56 3.38 15.83 -5.06
N GLN A 57 4.25 15.84 -4.05
CA GLN A 57 4.76 17.07 -3.45
C GLN A 57 5.57 17.92 -4.44
N LYS A 58 6.42 17.31 -5.26
CA LYS A 58 7.20 18.02 -6.29
C LYS A 58 6.31 18.65 -7.37
N GLU A 59 5.20 18.02 -7.68
CA GLU A 59 4.21 18.49 -8.66
C GLU A 59 3.19 19.48 -8.06
N GLY A 60 3.25 19.73 -6.75
CA GLY A 60 2.29 20.58 -6.05
C GLY A 60 0.92 19.92 -5.86
N ASP A 61 0.80 18.62 -6.07
CA ASP A 61 -0.42 17.85 -5.84
C ASP A 61 -0.58 17.48 -4.36
N ILE A 62 -1.03 18.46 -3.58
CA ILE A 62 -1.24 18.34 -2.14
C ILE A 62 -2.32 17.29 -1.81
N THR A 63 -3.31 17.09 -2.68
CA THR A 63 -4.41 16.16 -2.42
C THR A 63 -3.96 14.71 -2.59
N THR A 64 -3.20 14.40 -3.65
CA THR A 64 -2.57 13.09 -3.81
C THR A 64 -1.59 12.81 -2.69
N ALA A 65 -0.72 13.78 -2.35
CA ALA A 65 0.22 13.61 -1.25
C ALA A 65 -0.50 13.25 0.06
N ARG A 66 -1.55 14.00 0.43
CA ARG A 66 -2.35 13.74 1.64
C ARG A 66 -3.03 12.36 1.62
N LEU A 67 -3.58 11.96 0.47
CA LEU A 67 -4.19 10.63 0.31
C LEU A 67 -3.17 9.54 0.60
N PHE A 68 -2.02 9.58 -0.05
CA PHE A 68 -0.99 8.56 0.12
C PHE A 68 -0.29 8.62 1.49
N THR A 69 -0.21 9.78 2.15
CA THR A 69 0.26 9.86 3.54
C THR A 69 -0.66 9.10 4.49
N LYS A 70 -1.99 9.20 4.30
CA LYS A 70 -2.93 8.43 5.12
C LYS A 70 -2.81 6.93 4.87
N ILE A 71 -2.69 6.52 3.61
CA ILE A 71 -2.52 5.10 3.27
C ILE A 71 -1.18 4.59 3.84
N LEU A 72 -0.12 5.38 3.79
CA LEU A 72 1.18 5.04 4.36
C LEU A 72 1.09 4.78 5.88
N GLU A 73 0.32 5.59 6.62
CA GLU A 73 0.09 5.38 8.06
C GLU A 73 -0.58 4.03 8.29
N ASP A 74 -1.63 3.69 7.52
CA ASP A 74 -2.30 2.39 7.61
C ASP A 74 -1.32 1.23 7.33
N GLU A 75 -0.46 1.31 6.29
CA GLU A 75 0.49 0.22 6.00
C GLU A 75 1.63 0.12 7.02
N GLU A 76 2.06 1.23 7.63
CA GLU A 76 3.05 1.19 8.73
C GLU A 76 2.47 0.48 9.96
N GLU A 77 1.17 0.65 10.26
CA GLU A 77 0.45 -0.11 11.30
C GLU A 77 0.26 -1.59 10.93
N HIS A 78 -0.07 -1.90 9.67
CA HIS A 78 -0.17 -3.29 9.20
C HIS A 78 1.17 -4.01 9.31
N HIS A 79 2.26 -3.36 8.88
CA HIS A 79 3.61 -3.91 8.97
C HIS A 79 4.02 -4.21 10.41
N ASP A 80 3.77 -3.29 11.35
CA ASP A 80 4.01 -3.51 12.79
C ASP A 80 3.21 -4.70 13.33
N THR A 81 1.95 -4.82 12.92
CA THR A 81 1.09 -5.95 13.28
C THR A 81 1.68 -7.27 12.81
N PHE A 82 2.11 -7.37 11.55
CA PHE A 82 2.65 -8.62 11.00
C PHE A 82 4.01 -9.00 11.59
N ILE A 83 4.87 -8.02 11.88
CA ILE A 83 6.13 -8.28 12.61
C ILE A 83 5.82 -8.86 13.99
N SER A 84 4.91 -8.22 14.73
CA SER A 84 4.51 -8.68 16.07
C SER A 84 3.97 -10.11 16.03
N LEU A 85 3.12 -10.41 15.05
CA LEU A 85 2.59 -11.77 14.86
C LEU A 85 3.68 -12.79 14.52
N LEU A 86 4.68 -12.42 13.72
CA LEU A 86 5.79 -13.31 13.37
C LEU A 86 6.65 -13.69 14.58
N GLU A 87 6.76 -12.80 15.57
CA GLU A 87 7.49 -13.07 16.81
C GLU A 87 6.75 -14.04 17.75
N GLU A 88 5.43 -14.17 17.60
CA GLU A 88 4.59 -15.04 18.43
C GLU A 88 4.44 -16.48 17.90
N ILE A 89 4.91 -16.76 16.67
CA ILE A 89 4.77 -18.07 15.99
C ILE A 89 6.09 -18.84 15.85
#